data_AF-H1LC52-F1
#
_entry.id   AF-H1LC52-F1
#
_cell.length_a   1.000
_cell.length_b   1.000
_cell.length_c   1.000
_cell.angle_alpha   90.00
_cell.angle_beta   90.00
_cell.angle_gamma   90.00
#
_symmetry.space_group_name_H-M   'P 1'
#
loop_
_entity.id
_entity.type
_entity.pdbx_description
1 polymer ?
#
loop_
_entity_poly.entity_id
_entity_poly.type
_entity_poly.pdbx_seq_one_letter_code
_entity_poly.pdbx_strand_id
1 'polypeptide(L)'
;MAEKAKESAAEKKADQAERETDKKFEYSDDDVKKAVDLIEQKGYVTKKDFKEMDDDDWTKGFAERIDKVFQKSDEDPYIYFEKFDFAGGDIDSIIWNMDVIKSRDDALKELSEVLDKKIVR
;
A
#
# COMPACT_ATOMS: atom_id res chain seq x y z
N MET A 1 -14.57 31.74 20.54
CA MET A 1 -14.02 31.20 19.28
C MET A 1 -12.60 30.61 19.44
N ALA A 2 -12.18 30.18 20.64
CA ALA A 2 -10.82 29.68 20.88
C ALA A 2 -10.75 28.17 21.23
N GLU A 3 -11.89 27.51 21.44
CA GLU A 3 -11.93 26.09 21.83
C GLU A 3 -11.92 25.13 20.63
N LYS A 4 -12.55 25.48 19.51
CA LYS A 4 -12.58 24.61 18.31
C LYS A 4 -11.23 24.43 17.59
N ALA A 5 -10.27 25.33 17.80
CA ALA A 5 -8.94 25.21 17.18
C ALA A 5 -8.00 24.25 17.94
N LYS A 6 -8.29 23.96 19.21
CA LYS A 6 -7.47 23.04 20.02
C LYS A 6 -7.85 21.58 19.81
N GLU A 7 -9.12 21.31 19.51
CA GLU A 7 -9.63 19.96 19.26
C GLU A 7 -9.08 19.36 17.96
N SER A 8 -9.05 20.13 16.85
CA SER A 8 -8.46 19.67 15.58
C SER A 8 -6.94 19.49 15.60
N ALA A 9 -6.22 20.13 16.53
CA ALA A 9 -4.79 19.92 16.70
C ALA A 9 -4.46 18.70 17.57
N ALA A 10 -5.33 18.34 18.52
CA ALA A 10 -5.21 17.13 19.31
C ALA A 10 -5.54 15.88 18.49
N GLU A 11 -6.55 15.95 17.62
CA GLU A 11 -6.94 14.83 16.74
C GLU A 11 -5.89 14.55 15.66
N LYS A 12 -5.25 15.59 15.10
CA LYS A 12 -4.07 15.43 14.21
C LYS A 12 -2.84 14.86 14.91
N LYS A 13 -2.69 15.07 16.22
CA LYS A 13 -1.58 14.51 16.99
C LYS A 13 -1.83 13.06 17.40
N ALA A 14 -3.08 12.65 17.58
CA ALA A 14 -3.43 11.25 17.86
C ALA A 14 -3.18 10.34 16.64
N ASP A 15 -3.55 10.77 15.42
CA ASP A 15 -3.27 10.02 14.18
C ASP A 15 -1.77 9.94 13.83
N GLN A 16 -0.97 10.88 14.34
CA GLN A 16 0.48 10.90 14.13
C GLN A 16 1.22 10.04 15.16
N ALA A 17 0.69 9.88 16.38
CA ALA A 17 1.34 9.18 17.48
C ALA A 17 1.26 7.64 17.38
N GLU A 18 0.33 7.08 16.61
CA GLU A 18 0.27 5.62 16.38
C GLU A 18 1.15 5.14 15.20
N ARG A 19 1.78 6.07 14.46
CA ARG A 19 2.67 5.74 13.32
C ARG A 19 4.09 5.32 13.71
N GLU A 20 4.41 5.30 15.00
CA GLU A 20 5.78 5.11 15.50
C GLU A 20 5.97 3.78 16.23
N THR A 21 5.29 2.71 15.78
CA THR A 21 5.86 1.38 16.00
C THR A 21 6.98 1.20 14.99
N ASP A 22 8.19 1.60 15.40
CA ASP A 22 9.46 1.44 14.68
C ASP A 22 9.81 -0.06 14.56
N LYS A 23 8.96 -0.86 13.91
CA LYS A 23 9.39 -2.11 13.30
C LYS A 23 10.25 -1.68 12.12
N LYS A 24 11.55 -1.59 12.35
CA LYS A 24 12.52 -1.35 11.30
C LYS A 24 12.64 -2.61 10.45
N PHE A 25 11.77 -2.73 9.44
CA PHE A 25 11.86 -3.78 8.45
C PHE A 25 13.07 -3.51 7.54
N GLU A 26 13.87 -4.54 7.32
CA GLU A 26 14.91 -4.51 6.30
C GLU A 26 14.33 -5.09 5.01
N TYR A 27 14.39 -4.29 3.93
CA TYR A 27 13.96 -4.71 2.60
C TYR A 27 15.20 -4.99 1.76
N SER A 28 15.30 -6.18 1.18
CA SER A 28 16.37 -6.50 0.25
C SER A 28 16.25 -5.62 -1.00
N ASP A 29 17.37 -5.09 -1.51
CA ASP A 29 17.35 -4.35 -2.78
C ASP A 29 16.89 -5.24 -3.96
N ASP A 30 17.06 -6.57 -3.87
CA ASP A 30 16.56 -7.53 -4.86
C ASP A 30 15.02 -7.57 -4.88
N ASP A 31 14.39 -7.63 -3.70
CA ASP A 31 12.92 -7.64 -3.58
C ASP A 31 12.32 -6.32 -4.04
N VAL A 32 12.94 -5.19 -3.65
CA VAL A 32 12.51 -3.86 -4.10
C VAL A 32 12.61 -3.75 -5.61
N LYS A 33 13.72 -4.20 -6.21
CA LYS A 33 13.90 -4.19 -7.66
C LYS A 33 12.86 -5.07 -8.35
N LYS A 34 12.66 -6.30 -7.87
CA LYS A 34 11.62 -7.21 -8.39
C LYS A 34 10.23 -6.58 -8.31
N ALA A 35 9.92 -5.85 -7.24
CA ALA A 35 8.63 -5.18 -7.11
C ALA A 35 8.47 -4.04 -8.11
N VAL A 36 9.52 -3.23 -8.31
CA VAL A 36 9.56 -2.19 -9.34
C VAL A 36 9.34 -2.79 -10.73
N ASP A 37 10.11 -3.81 -11.11
CA ASP A 37 9.96 -4.52 -12.39
C ASP A 37 8.53 -5.06 -12.58
N LEU A 38 7.92 -5.65 -11.54
CA LEU A 38 6.55 -6.15 -11.61
C LEU A 38 5.53 -5.01 -11.75
N ILE A 39 5.71 -3.89 -11.05
CA ILE A 39 4.82 -2.73 -11.16
C ILE A 39 4.93 -2.09 -12.55
N GLU A 40 6.12 -2.01 -13.13
CA GLU A 40 6.30 -1.54 -14.51
C GLU A 40 5.66 -2.49 -15.53
N GLN A 41 5.73 -3.81 -15.29
CA GLN A 41 5.20 -4.81 -16.22
C GLN A 41 3.68 -5.00 -16.17
N LYS A 42 3.09 -5.11 -14.96
CA LYS A 42 1.66 -5.44 -14.76
C LYS A 42 0.90 -4.41 -13.94
N GLY A 43 1.56 -3.39 -13.39
CA GLY A 43 0.92 -2.29 -12.67
C GLY A 43 0.74 -2.49 -11.17
N TYR A 44 1.07 -3.66 -10.60
CA TYR A 44 0.86 -3.94 -9.18
C TYR A 44 1.71 -5.10 -8.64
N VAL A 45 1.76 -5.23 -7.32
CA VAL A 45 2.24 -6.41 -6.58
C VAL A 45 1.28 -6.76 -5.45
N THR A 46 1.23 -8.04 -5.10
CA THR A 46 0.38 -8.57 -4.02
C THR A 46 1.14 -9.61 -3.19
N LYS A 47 0.49 -10.15 -2.16
CA LYS A 47 1.04 -11.24 -1.37
C LYS A 47 1.38 -12.54 -2.12
N LYS A 48 0.89 -12.69 -3.36
CA LYS A 48 1.33 -13.78 -4.25
C LYS A 48 2.75 -13.58 -4.78
N ASP A 49 3.19 -12.32 -4.90
CA ASP A 49 4.52 -11.96 -5.38
C ASP A 49 5.55 -11.92 -4.23
N PHE A 50 5.11 -11.44 -3.05
CA PHE A 50 5.89 -11.31 -1.81
C PHE A 50 5.06 -11.74 -0.61
N LYS A 51 5.41 -12.86 0.04
CA LYS A 51 4.58 -13.43 1.12
C LYS A 51 4.52 -12.54 2.35
N GLU A 52 5.55 -11.73 2.55
CA GLU A 52 5.69 -10.74 3.61
C GLU A 52 4.64 -9.64 3.53
N MET A 53 3.97 -9.47 2.38
CA MET A 53 2.82 -8.56 2.25
C MET A 53 1.57 -9.00 3.02
N ASP A 54 1.59 -10.19 3.64
CA ASP A 54 0.56 -10.61 4.61
C ASP A 54 0.68 -9.82 5.95
N ASP A 55 1.81 -9.15 6.20
CA ASP A 55 1.96 -8.16 7.29
C ASP A 55 1.72 -6.74 6.76
N ASP A 56 0.72 -6.07 7.32
CA ASP A 56 0.31 -4.72 6.93
C ASP A 56 1.40 -3.67 7.13
N ASP A 57 2.14 -3.75 8.24
CA ASP A 57 3.21 -2.80 8.57
C ASP A 57 4.38 -2.98 7.60
N TRP A 58 4.71 -4.24 7.29
CA TRP A 58 5.73 -4.58 6.30
C TRP A 58 5.34 -4.06 4.92
N THR A 59 4.10 -4.31 4.49
CA THR A 59 3.62 -3.90 3.16
C THR A 59 3.68 -2.39 2.98
N LYS A 60 3.23 -1.64 4.00
CA LYS A 60 3.23 -0.19 3.97
C LYS A 60 4.66 0.36 3.81
N GLY A 61 5.61 -0.13 4.62
CA GLY A 61 6.99 0.34 4.50
C GLY A 61 7.66 -0.14 3.21
N PHE A 62 7.27 -1.28 2.66
CA PHE A 62 7.72 -1.75 1.34
C PHE A 62 7.23 -0.83 0.22
N ALA A 63 5.95 -0.41 0.27
CA ALA A 63 5.38 0.58 -0.66
C ALA A 63 6.15 1.90 -0.63
N GLU A 64 6.48 2.42 0.57
CA GLU A 64 7.29 3.63 0.72
C GLU A 64 8.72 3.47 0.15
N ARG A 65 9.30 2.26 0.22
CA ARG A 65 10.61 1.98 -0.36
C ARG A 65 10.56 1.96 -1.88
N ILE A 66 9.52 1.36 -2.46
CA ILE A 66 9.27 1.31 -3.90
C ILE A 66 9.03 2.72 -4.46
N ASP A 67 8.15 3.50 -3.81
CA ASP A 67 7.85 4.89 -4.17
C ASP A 67 9.13 5.75 -4.23
N LYS A 68 10.03 5.61 -3.25
CA LYS A 68 11.34 6.29 -3.26
C LYS A 68 12.28 5.88 -4.39
N VAL A 69 12.12 4.68 -4.97
CA VAL A 69 12.88 4.27 -6.16
C VAL A 69 12.29 4.95 -7.38
N PHE A 70 10.96 4.95 -7.52
CA PHE A 70 10.27 5.60 -8.63
C PHE A 70 10.45 7.13 -8.66
N GLN A 71 10.46 7.79 -7.50
CA GLN A 71 10.77 9.24 -7.40
C GLN A 71 12.17 9.62 -7.91
N LYS A 72 13.08 8.65 -8.06
CA LYS A 72 14.42 8.86 -8.63
C LYS A 72 14.50 8.45 -10.10
N SER A 73 13.45 7.85 -10.64
CA SER A 73 13.30 7.48 -12.04
C SER A 73 12.65 8.61 -12.83
N ASP A 74 12.80 8.62 -14.15
CA ASP A 74 12.16 9.61 -15.03
C ASP A 74 10.63 9.40 -15.14
N GLU A 75 10.12 8.20 -14.86
CA GLU A 75 8.69 7.88 -15.00
C GLU A 75 7.85 8.43 -13.84
N ASP A 76 8.39 8.42 -12.61
CA ASP A 76 7.75 8.89 -11.36
C ASP A 76 6.26 8.51 -11.24
N PRO A 77 5.89 7.21 -11.40
CA PRO A 77 4.50 6.78 -11.32
C PRO A 77 3.90 6.98 -9.94
N TYR A 78 2.59 7.21 -9.88
CA TYR A 78 1.89 7.36 -8.61
C TYR A 78 1.65 6.00 -7.94
N ILE A 79 2.54 5.61 -7.03
CA ILE A 79 2.43 4.36 -6.27
C ILE A 79 1.47 4.53 -5.09
N TYR A 80 0.54 3.59 -4.97
CA TYR A 80 -0.45 3.58 -3.92
C TYR A 80 -0.54 2.22 -3.24
N PHE A 81 -0.82 2.24 -1.94
CA PHE A 81 -1.02 1.07 -1.11
C PHE A 81 -2.40 1.15 -0.47
N GLU A 82 -3.16 0.07 -0.54
CA GLU A 82 -4.43 -0.02 0.15
C GLU A 82 -4.74 -1.45 0.58
N LYS A 83 -5.58 -1.55 1.61
CA LYS A 83 -6.15 -2.79 2.13
C LYS A 83 -7.62 -2.87 1.78
N PHE A 84 -8.07 -4.08 1.45
CA PHE A 84 -9.44 -4.34 1.10
C PHE A 84 -10.01 -5.49 1.93
N ASP A 85 -11.22 -5.28 2.41
CA ASP A 85 -12.03 -6.31 3.07
C ASP A 85 -12.72 -7.20 2.03
N PHE A 86 -12.60 -8.51 2.22
CA PHE A 86 -13.24 -9.53 1.39
C PHE A 86 -14.28 -10.33 2.18
N ALA A 87 -15.13 -11.04 1.45
CA ALA A 87 -16.18 -11.86 2.04
C ALA A 87 -15.55 -12.94 2.93
N GLY A 88 -16.01 -13.04 4.17
CA GLY A 88 -15.44 -13.94 5.18
C GLY A 88 -14.56 -13.23 6.21
N GLY A 89 -14.33 -11.93 6.07
CA GLY A 89 -13.52 -11.14 7.02
C GLY A 89 -12.02 -11.20 6.75
N ASP A 90 -11.63 -11.74 5.58
CA ASP A 90 -10.25 -11.66 5.11
C ASP A 90 -9.92 -10.21 4.71
N ILE A 91 -8.74 -9.75 5.07
CA ILE A 91 -8.21 -8.44 4.67
C ILE A 91 -6.91 -8.70 3.91
N ASP A 92 -6.83 -8.16 2.70
CA ASP A 92 -5.66 -8.31 1.83
C ASP A 92 -5.22 -6.96 1.29
N SER A 93 -3.92 -6.84 1.01
CA SER A 93 -3.28 -5.62 0.56
C SER A 93 -2.79 -5.70 -0.88
N ILE A 94 -2.71 -4.53 -1.52
CA ILE A 94 -2.14 -4.35 -2.86
C ILE A 94 -1.30 -3.07 -2.88
N ILE A 95 -0.16 -3.13 -3.56
CA ILE A 95 0.65 -1.96 -3.93
C ILE A 95 0.55 -1.83 -5.44
N TRP A 96 0.10 -0.69 -5.96
CA TRP A 96 -0.11 -0.52 -7.40
C TRP A 96 0.27 0.86 -7.90
N ASN A 97 0.50 0.94 -9.21
CA ASN A 97 0.69 2.17 -9.96
C ASN A 97 -0.66 2.70 -10.43
N MET A 98 -1.07 3.88 -9.93
CA MET A 98 -2.34 4.51 -10.31
C MET A 98 -2.37 5.05 -11.75
N ASP A 99 -1.22 5.18 -12.42
CA ASP A 99 -1.20 5.53 -13.84
C ASP A 99 -1.67 4.35 -14.71
N VAL A 100 -1.51 3.12 -14.20
CA VAL A 100 -1.99 1.88 -14.82
C VAL A 100 -3.37 1.50 -14.30
N ILE A 101 -3.53 1.33 -12.97
CA ILE A 101 -4.80 1.00 -12.31
C ILE A 101 -5.37 2.27 -11.68
N LYS A 102 -6.22 2.95 -12.45
CA LYS A 102 -6.64 4.34 -12.19
C LYS A 102 -7.62 4.52 -11.04
N SER A 103 -8.21 3.44 -10.54
CA SER A 103 -9.25 3.54 -9.51
C SER A 103 -9.09 2.48 -8.43
N ARG A 104 -9.51 2.86 -7.23
CA ARG A 104 -9.64 1.97 -6.08
C ARG A 104 -10.48 0.74 -6.38
N ASP A 105 -11.61 0.92 -7.08
CA ASP A 105 -12.50 -0.18 -7.48
C ASP A 105 -11.83 -1.14 -8.45
N ASP A 106 -10.97 -0.66 -9.35
CA ASP A 106 -10.24 -1.52 -10.27
C ASP A 106 -9.10 -2.26 -9.54
N ALA A 107 -8.40 -1.60 -8.60
CA ALA A 107 -7.42 -2.26 -7.74
C ALA A 107 -8.06 -3.36 -6.88
N LEU A 108 -9.26 -3.11 -6.33
CA LEU A 108 -10.04 -4.12 -5.61
C LEU A 108 -10.40 -5.30 -6.49
N LYS A 109 -10.85 -5.06 -7.73
CA LYS A 109 -11.16 -6.13 -8.70
C LYS A 109 -9.93 -6.96 -9.03
N GLU A 110 -8.83 -6.31 -9.41
CA GLU A 110 -7.55 -6.98 -9.71
C GLU A 110 -7.07 -7.82 -8.52
N LEU A 111 -7.07 -7.25 -7.32
CA LEU A 111 -6.70 -7.99 -6.11
C LEU A 111 -7.62 -9.19 -5.87
N SER A 112 -8.93 -9.03 -6.08
CA SER A 112 -9.91 -10.11 -5.92
C SER A 112 -9.68 -11.25 -6.90
N GLU A 113 -9.40 -10.94 -8.17
CA GLU A 113 -9.16 -11.92 -9.24
C GLU A 113 -7.84 -12.63 -9.00
N VAL A 114 -6.81 -11.88 -8.63
CA VAL A 114 -5.49 -12.43 -8.32
C VAL A 114 -5.56 -13.35 -7.11
N LEU A 115 -6.27 -13.00 -6.05
CA LEU A 115 -6.32 -13.80 -4.82
C LEU A 115 -7.46 -14.82 -4.76
N ASP A 116 -8.29 -14.91 -5.81
CA ASP A 116 -9.51 -15.72 -5.84
C ASP A 116 -10.45 -15.38 -4.66
N LYS A 117 -10.56 -14.08 -4.34
CA LYS A 117 -11.37 -13.56 -3.24
C LYS A 117 -12.70 -13.02 -3.76
N LYS A 118 -13.72 -13.10 -2.91
CA LYS A 118 -15.04 -12.56 -3.21
C LYS A 118 -15.21 -11.17 -2.61
N ILE A 119 -15.51 -10.18 -3.45
CA ILE A 119 -15.82 -8.81 -3.02
C ILE A 119 -17.18 -8.78 -2.30
N VAL A 120 -17.26 -8.05 -1.19
CA VAL A 120 -18.53 -7.69 -0.54
C VAL A 120 -19.00 -6.35 -1.11
N ARG A 121 -20.23 -6.30 -1.62
CA ARG A 121 -20.88 -5.07 -2.11
C ARG A 121 -22.12 -4.77 -1.29
#